data_AF-A0A943W6L2-F1
#
_entry.id   AF-A0A943W6L2-F1
#
_cell.length_a   1.000
_cell.length_b   1.000
_cell.length_c   1.000
_cell.angle_alpha   90.00
_cell.angle_beta   90.00
_cell.angle_gamma   90.00
#
_symmetry.space_group_name_H-M   'P 1'
#
loop_
_entity.id
_entity.type
_entity.pdbx_description
1 polymer ?
#
loop_
_entity_poly.entity_id
_entity_poly.type
_entity_poly.pdbx_seq_one_letter_code
_entity_poly.pdbx_strand_id
1 'polypeptide(L)'
;MTIPATDTAIDIAYWFFNRAEKDGIYLETEKMQHLLFLAQIHFAMAYNMQILVPSLFVCNKDGFFEPNLKRMFAMGRPFMPPVKFPAKIDSFLESIWSKYGKTSLIGLEKLIKSNSAYKENCIAGTINVIDLKAVVDSFIKSSKAAQKNNAFSNNRKKVMLSQNGPVVVSKWQPRKIDIQS
;
A
#
# COMPACT_ATOMS: atom_id res chain seq x y z
N MET A 1 6.43 -23.86 11.50
CA MET A 1 6.31 -22.68 12.38
C MET A 1 6.60 -21.45 11.55
N THR A 2 5.75 -20.42 11.60
CA THR A 2 6.01 -19.15 10.91
C THR A 2 6.81 -18.27 11.85
N ILE A 3 8.04 -17.93 11.45
CA ILE A 3 8.90 -17.01 12.21
C ILE A 3 8.62 -15.59 11.67
N PRO A 4 8.18 -14.65 12.51
CA PRO A 4 8.00 -13.27 12.08
C PRO A 4 9.35 -12.63 11.74
N ALA A 5 9.34 -11.70 10.78
CA ALA A 5 10.55 -11.03 10.34
C ALA A 5 11.04 -9.94 11.31
N THR A 6 10.16 -9.46 12.20
CA THR A 6 10.45 -8.50 13.26
C THR A 6 9.74 -8.90 14.56
N ASP A 7 10.19 -8.37 15.70
CA ASP A 7 9.68 -8.79 17.01
C ASP A 7 8.31 -8.19 17.34
N THR A 8 8.05 -6.94 16.92
CA THR A 8 6.82 -6.23 17.30
C THR A 8 6.27 -5.35 16.16
N ALA A 9 4.97 -5.08 16.21
CA ALA A 9 4.34 -4.12 15.30
C ALA A 9 4.64 -2.66 15.67
N ILE A 10 4.92 -2.37 16.95
CA ILE A 10 5.29 -1.02 17.39
C ILE A 10 6.61 -0.59 16.74
N ASP A 11 7.58 -1.50 16.59
CA ASP A 11 8.85 -1.17 15.97
C ASP A 11 8.71 -0.72 14.50
N ILE A 12 7.86 -1.40 13.73
CA ILE A 12 7.53 -1.00 12.36
C ILE A 12 6.76 0.32 12.32
N ALA A 13 5.83 0.55 13.26
CA ALA A 13 5.10 1.80 13.38
C ALA A 13 6.06 2.99 13.61
N TYR A 14 7.02 2.85 14.53
CA TYR A 14 8.03 3.88 14.80
C TYR A 14 8.99 4.07 13.64
N TRP A 15 9.31 3.02 12.89
CA TRP A 15 10.04 3.17 11.63
C TRP A 15 9.31 4.12 10.68
N PHE A 16 7.99 3.96 10.48
CA PHE A 16 7.22 4.86 9.63
C PHE A 16 7.14 6.29 10.17
N PHE A 17 6.97 6.47 11.48
CA PHE A 17 6.98 7.81 12.08
C PHE A 17 8.33 8.50 11.90
N ASN A 18 9.43 7.83 12.21
CA ASN A 18 10.78 8.37 12.04
C ASN A 18 11.08 8.67 10.56
N ARG A 19 10.60 7.82 9.64
CA ARG A 19 10.75 8.04 8.21
C ARG A 19 9.98 9.26 7.72
N ALA A 20 8.76 9.47 8.22
CA ALA A 20 7.96 10.66 7.91
C ALA A 20 8.59 11.94 8.45
N GLU A 21 9.09 11.91 9.69
CA GLU A 21 9.80 13.03 10.31
C GLU A 21 11.06 13.43 9.52
N LYS A 22 11.81 12.45 8.99
CA LYS A 22 12.94 12.71 8.07
C LYS A 22 12.52 13.40 6.77
N ASP A 23 11.30 13.14 6.27
CA ASP A 23 10.73 13.85 5.11
C ASP A 23 10.07 15.19 5.49
N GLY A 24 10.08 15.58 6.77
CA GLY A 24 9.40 16.79 7.27
C GLY A 24 7.87 16.67 7.22
N ILE A 25 7.34 15.45 7.22
CA ILE A 25 5.91 15.16 7.10
C ILE A 25 5.37 14.68 8.44
N TYR A 26 4.27 15.29 8.89
CA TYR A 26 3.48 14.73 9.98
C TYR A 26 2.71 13.49 9.49
N LEU A 27 2.91 12.35 10.13
CA LEU A 27 2.20 11.12 9.83
C LEU A 27 1.09 10.89 10.84
N GLU A 28 -0.17 10.91 10.38
CA GLU A 28 -1.30 10.61 11.25
C GLU A 28 -1.30 9.13 11.66
N THR A 29 -1.76 8.84 12.87
CA THR A 29 -1.84 7.46 13.40
C THR A 29 -2.67 6.53 12.50
N GLU A 30 -3.78 7.01 11.95
CA GLU A 30 -4.63 6.23 11.05
C GLU A 30 -3.91 5.87 9.74
N LYS A 31 -3.16 6.84 9.19
CA LYS A 31 -2.33 6.62 8.01
C LYS A 31 -1.22 5.60 8.31
N MET A 32 -0.57 5.69 9.47
CA MET A 32 0.40 4.70 9.92
C MET A 32 -0.22 3.30 10.01
N GLN A 33 -1.42 3.15 10.56
CA GLN A 33 -2.12 1.85 10.63
C GLN A 33 -2.32 1.23 9.24
N HIS A 34 -2.70 2.05 8.26
CA HIS A 34 -2.82 1.59 6.88
C HIS A 34 -1.47 1.21 6.25
N LEU A 35 -0.40 1.97 6.52
CA LEU A 35 0.95 1.64 6.05
C LEU A 35 1.45 0.33 6.67
N LEU A 36 1.22 0.12 7.97
CA LEU A 36 1.58 -1.10 8.69
C LEU A 36 0.83 -2.31 8.12
N PHE A 37 -0.48 -2.19 7.91
CA PHE A 37 -1.28 -3.23 7.26
C PHE A 37 -0.78 -3.54 5.85
N LEU A 38 -0.55 -2.51 5.01
CA LEU A 38 -0.03 -2.71 3.66
C LEU A 38 1.36 -3.35 3.67
N ALA A 39 2.23 -2.99 4.62
CA ALA A 39 3.54 -3.62 4.80
C ALA A 39 3.39 -5.11 5.10
N GLN A 40 2.50 -5.51 6.02
CA GLN A 40 2.23 -6.91 6.32
C GLN A 40 1.75 -7.69 5.09
N ILE A 41 0.78 -7.15 4.33
CA ILE A 41 0.27 -7.79 3.11
C ILE A 41 1.35 -7.92 2.05
N HIS A 42 2.10 -6.85 1.79
CA HIS A 42 3.16 -6.86 0.78
C HIS A 42 4.32 -7.77 1.16
N PHE A 43 4.63 -7.90 2.45
CA PHE A 43 5.65 -8.83 2.92
C PHE A 43 5.22 -10.27 2.67
N ALA A 44 3.97 -10.62 3.04
CA ALA A 44 3.41 -11.95 2.77
C ALA A 44 3.37 -12.27 1.26
N MET A 45 3.05 -11.28 0.42
CA MET A 45 3.09 -11.43 -1.05
C MET A 45 4.51 -11.65 -1.59
N ALA A 46 5.52 -10.99 -1.02
CA ALA A 46 6.89 -11.02 -1.50
C ALA A 46 7.69 -12.22 -0.98
N TYR A 47 7.33 -12.77 0.17
CA TYR A 47 8.11 -13.78 0.89
C TYR A 47 7.29 -15.02 1.26
N ASN A 48 6.56 -15.59 0.29
CA ASN A 48 5.87 -16.88 0.41
C ASN A 48 4.99 -17.00 1.68
N MET A 49 4.12 -16.01 1.93
CA MET A 49 3.23 -15.96 3.08
C MET A 49 3.91 -15.88 4.46
N GLN A 50 5.20 -15.55 4.52
CA GLN A 50 5.83 -15.15 5.77
C GLN A 50 5.19 -13.86 6.32
N ILE A 51 5.21 -13.69 7.64
CA ILE A 51 4.65 -12.52 8.31
C ILE A 51 5.76 -11.52 8.64
N LEU A 52 5.47 -10.22 8.45
CA LEU A 52 6.39 -9.17 8.84
C LEU A 52 6.42 -9.05 10.37
N VAL A 53 5.25 -8.86 10.97
CA VAL A 53 5.06 -8.69 12.42
C VAL A 53 4.24 -9.83 13.01
N PRO A 54 4.47 -10.21 14.28
CA PRO A 54 3.64 -11.18 14.99
C PRO A 54 2.41 -10.48 15.58
N SER A 55 1.50 -10.02 14.73
CA SER A 55 0.34 -9.25 15.18
C SER A 55 -0.95 -9.64 14.45
N LEU A 56 -2.06 -9.56 15.19
CA LEU A 56 -3.39 -9.74 14.64
C LEU A 56 -3.88 -8.42 14.07
N PHE A 57 -4.29 -8.46 12.81
CA PHE A 57 -5.00 -7.35 12.20
C PHE A 57 -6.51 -7.64 12.26
N VAL A 58 -7.25 -6.59 12.52
CA VAL A 58 -8.71 -6.62 12.51
C VAL A 58 -9.22 -5.58 11.52
N CYS A 59 -10.50 -5.65 11.18
CA CYS A 59 -11.12 -4.55 10.46
C CYS A 59 -12.56 -4.26 10.87
N ASN A 60 -12.95 -3.03 10.60
CA ASN A 60 -14.30 -2.49 10.72
C ASN A 60 -14.54 -1.53 9.52
N LYS A 61 -15.62 -0.74 9.57
CA LYS A 61 -15.96 0.27 8.54
C LYS A 61 -14.86 1.31 8.25
N ASP A 62 -13.91 1.50 9.15
CA ASP A 62 -12.84 2.49 9.02
C ASP A 62 -11.62 1.90 8.30
N GLY A 63 -11.51 0.56 8.20
CA GLY A 63 -10.42 -0.12 7.52
C GLY A 63 -9.76 -1.20 8.38
N PHE A 64 -8.61 -1.65 7.90
CA PHE A 64 -7.74 -2.59 8.61
C PHE A 64 -6.82 -1.86 9.58
N PHE A 65 -6.63 -2.44 10.77
CA PHE A 65 -5.74 -1.89 11.80
C PHE A 65 -5.28 -2.99 12.77
N GLU A 66 -4.17 -2.73 13.46
CA GLU A 66 -3.74 -3.52 14.62
C GLU A 66 -4.39 -2.89 15.89
N PRO A 67 -5.17 -3.66 16.67
CA PRO A 67 -6.04 -3.11 17.71
C PRO A 67 -5.27 -2.53 18.90
N ASN A 68 -4.13 -3.13 19.29
CA ASN A 68 -3.37 -2.69 20.46
C ASN A 68 -2.67 -1.36 20.20
N LEU A 69 -2.04 -1.21 19.04
CA LEU A 69 -1.44 0.03 18.56
C LEU A 69 -2.50 1.12 18.39
N LYS A 70 -3.69 0.79 17.88
CA LYS A 70 -4.78 1.77 17.78
C LYS A 70 -5.17 2.31 19.16
N ARG A 71 -5.30 1.43 20.16
CA ARG A 71 -5.61 1.83 21.54
C ARG A 71 -4.47 2.62 22.17
N MET A 72 -3.23 2.16 22.00
CA MET A 72 -2.04 2.79 22.56
C MET A 72 -1.84 4.20 22.00
N PHE A 73 -1.86 4.37 20.68
CA PHE A 73 -1.65 5.68 20.06
C PHE A 73 -2.79 6.67 20.29
N ALA A 74 -4.01 6.19 20.60
CA ALA A 74 -5.09 7.06 21.04
C ALA A 74 -4.81 7.74 22.39
N MET A 75 -3.89 7.18 23.20
CA MET A 75 -3.43 7.78 24.46
C MET A 75 -2.19 8.67 24.28
N GLY A 76 -1.74 8.85 23.04
CA GLY A 76 -0.48 9.51 22.70
C GLY A 76 0.59 8.51 22.25
N ARG A 77 1.60 9.03 21.54
CA ARG A 77 2.74 8.22 21.09
C ARG A 77 3.72 8.09 22.27
N PRO A 78 4.00 6.88 22.79
CA PRO A 78 5.03 6.72 23.81
C PRO A 78 6.40 7.18 23.28
N PHE A 79 7.33 7.47 24.18
CA PHE A 79 8.71 7.59 23.75
C PHE A 79 9.24 6.20 23.40
N MET A 80 9.79 6.04 22.19
CA MET A 80 10.49 4.81 21.79
C MET A 80 11.87 5.18 21.24
N PRO A 81 12.91 4.42 21.59
CA PRO A 81 14.22 4.61 21.00
C PRO A 81 14.18 4.33 19.48
N PRO A 82 15.10 4.90 18.68
CA PRO A 82 15.20 4.60 17.26
C PRO A 82 15.41 3.10 17.03
N VAL A 83 14.49 2.51 16.27
CA VAL A 83 14.56 1.11 15.86
C VAL A 83 15.60 0.97 14.75
N LYS A 84 16.50 -0.01 14.88
CA LYS A 84 17.44 -0.39 13.82
C LYS A 84 17.08 -1.79 13.34
N PHE A 85 16.67 -1.91 12.08
CA PHE A 85 16.39 -3.19 11.48
C PHE A 85 17.58 -3.71 10.66
N PRO A 86 17.63 -5.03 10.37
CA PRO A 86 18.53 -5.54 9.35
C PRO A 86 18.24 -4.89 7.99
N ALA A 87 19.28 -4.69 7.17
CA ALA A 87 19.19 -3.99 5.89
C ALA A 87 18.08 -4.51 4.95
N LYS A 88 17.79 -5.82 5.00
CA LYS A 88 16.68 -6.44 4.24
C LYS A 88 15.32 -5.84 4.61
N ILE A 89 15.06 -5.67 5.91
CA ILE A 89 13.78 -5.15 6.41
C ILE A 89 13.69 -3.65 6.17
N ASP A 90 14.77 -2.89 6.43
CA ASP A 90 14.81 -1.47 6.12
C ASP A 90 14.54 -1.19 4.64
N SER A 91 15.22 -1.92 3.73
CA SER A 91 15.02 -1.77 2.28
C SER A 91 13.58 -2.12 1.86
N PHE A 92 13.00 -3.14 2.49
CA PHE A 92 11.60 -3.49 2.27
C PHE A 92 10.66 -2.37 2.72
N LEU A 93 10.85 -1.82 3.93
CA LEU A 93 10.02 -0.73 4.45
C LEU A 93 10.16 0.56 3.63
N GLU A 94 11.37 0.88 3.15
CA GLU A 94 11.58 1.98 2.19
C GLU A 94 10.80 1.75 0.89
N SER A 95 10.69 0.51 0.41
CA SER A 95 9.87 0.23 -0.78
C SER A 95 8.38 0.50 -0.53
N ILE A 96 7.88 0.20 0.67
CA ILE A 96 6.50 0.50 1.09
C ILE A 96 6.32 2.02 1.20
N TRP A 97 7.27 2.72 1.83
CA TRP A 97 7.24 4.18 1.97
C TRP A 97 7.28 4.87 0.61
N SER A 98 8.18 4.47 -0.28
CA SER A 98 8.28 5.02 -1.64
C SER A 98 6.97 4.84 -2.43
N LYS A 99 6.24 3.75 -2.18
CA LYS A 99 4.99 3.45 -2.89
C LYS A 99 3.77 4.17 -2.29
N TYR A 100 3.70 4.32 -0.97
CA TYR A 100 2.48 4.74 -0.28
C TYR A 100 2.64 5.94 0.64
N GLY A 101 3.86 6.29 1.06
CA GLY A 101 4.14 7.32 2.06
C GLY A 101 3.65 8.71 1.67
N LYS A 102 3.71 9.05 0.36
CA LYS A 102 3.20 10.33 -0.18
C LYS A 102 1.70 10.33 -0.43
N THR A 103 1.03 9.18 -0.39
CA THR A 103 -0.42 9.09 -0.58
C THR A 103 -1.13 9.67 0.65
N SER A 104 -2.16 10.47 0.43
CA SER A 104 -2.99 11.00 1.54
C SER A 104 -3.73 9.86 2.25
N LEU A 105 -4.15 10.09 3.50
CA LEU A 105 -4.98 9.15 4.26
C LEU A 105 -6.22 8.72 3.46
N ILE A 106 -6.96 9.69 2.92
CA ILE A 106 -8.16 9.46 2.08
C ILE A 106 -7.81 8.61 0.84
N GLY A 107 -6.65 8.85 0.23
CA GLY A 107 -6.18 8.08 -0.93
C GLY A 107 -5.89 6.62 -0.57
N LEU A 108 -5.25 6.38 0.58
CA LEU A 108 -4.97 5.03 1.08
C LEU A 108 -6.25 4.31 1.49
N GLU A 109 -7.18 4.99 2.18
CA GLU A 109 -8.48 4.43 2.49
C GLU A 109 -9.23 4.01 1.23
N LYS A 110 -9.26 4.87 0.21
CA LYS A 110 -9.91 4.55 -1.07
C LYS A 110 -9.28 3.32 -1.71
N LEU A 111 -7.95 3.21 -1.70
CA LEU A 111 -7.23 2.05 -2.22
C LEU A 111 -7.63 0.77 -1.45
N ILE A 112 -7.59 0.82 -0.13
CA ILE A 112 -7.91 -0.32 0.73
C ILE A 112 -9.38 -0.73 0.56
N LYS A 113 -10.31 0.22 0.63
CA LYS A 113 -11.76 0.00 0.52
C LYS A 113 -12.19 -0.48 -0.87
N SER A 114 -11.39 -0.20 -1.90
CA SER A 114 -11.65 -0.69 -3.26
C SER A 114 -11.36 -2.18 -3.43
N ASN A 115 -10.53 -2.77 -2.56
CA ASN A 115 -10.17 -4.18 -2.61
C ASN A 115 -11.35 -5.06 -2.14
N SER A 116 -11.54 -6.22 -2.78
CA SER A 116 -12.58 -7.17 -2.38
C SER A 116 -12.41 -7.66 -0.94
N ALA A 117 -11.17 -7.78 -0.46
CA ALA A 117 -10.86 -8.13 0.91
C ALA A 117 -11.57 -7.22 1.92
N TYR A 118 -11.62 -5.92 1.67
CA TYR A 118 -12.31 -4.99 2.55
C TYR A 118 -13.83 -5.25 2.55
N LYS A 119 -14.42 -5.41 1.36
CA LYS A 119 -15.87 -5.63 1.20
C LYS A 119 -16.33 -6.95 1.81
N GLU A 120 -15.48 -7.96 1.77
CA GLU A 120 -15.77 -9.31 2.29
C GLU A 120 -15.60 -9.41 3.81
N ASN A 121 -14.67 -8.64 4.39
CA ASN A 121 -14.28 -8.82 5.80
C ASN A 121 -14.76 -7.69 6.72
N CYS A 122 -14.99 -6.47 6.20
CA CYS A 122 -15.15 -5.29 7.04
C CYS A 122 -16.63 -4.86 7.13
N ILE A 123 -17.32 -5.39 8.14
CA ILE A 123 -18.75 -5.20 8.36
C ILE A 123 -18.96 -4.10 9.41
N ALA A 124 -19.87 -3.17 9.13
CA ALA A 124 -20.21 -2.09 10.07
C ALA A 124 -20.77 -2.65 11.39
N GLY A 125 -20.34 -2.08 12.52
CA GLY A 125 -20.78 -2.49 13.86
C GLY A 125 -20.03 -3.70 14.44
N THR A 126 -19.06 -4.27 13.70
CA THR A 126 -18.24 -5.40 14.16
C THR A 126 -16.75 -5.10 14.06
N ILE A 127 -15.94 -5.86 14.80
CA ILE A 127 -14.49 -5.92 14.65
C ILE A 127 -14.14 -7.34 14.26
N ASN A 128 -13.77 -7.55 13.00
CA ASN A 128 -13.49 -8.88 12.46
C ASN A 128 -11.99 -9.11 12.40
N VAL A 129 -11.53 -10.25 12.93
CA VAL A 129 -10.15 -10.70 12.74
C VAL A 129 -9.97 -11.10 11.28
N ILE A 130 -8.87 -10.65 10.66
CA ILE A 130 -8.63 -10.98 9.26
C ILE A 130 -8.00 -12.37 9.10
N ASP A 131 -8.41 -13.08 8.06
CA ASP A 131 -7.59 -14.17 7.51
C ASP A 131 -6.56 -13.57 6.55
N LEU A 132 -5.29 -13.54 7.00
CA LEU A 132 -4.19 -12.99 6.23
C LEU A 132 -4.09 -13.61 4.83
N LYS A 133 -4.31 -14.92 4.70
CA LYS A 133 -4.19 -15.61 3.41
C LYS A 133 -5.29 -15.14 2.45
N ALA A 134 -6.54 -15.11 2.91
CA ALA A 134 -7.66 -14.65 2.10
C ALA A 134 -7.46 -13.19 1.64
N VAL A 135 -6.98 -12.32 2.53
CA VAL A 135 -6.69 -10.93 2.20
C VAL A 135 -5.56 -10.83 1.17
N VAL A 136 -4.45 -11.54 1.36
CA VAL A 136 -3.33 -11.56 0.40
C VAL A 136 -3.79 -12.04 -0.98
N ASP A 137 -4.59 -13.11 -1.04
CA ASP A 137 -5.13 -13.64 -2.29
C ASP A 137 -6.00 -12.59 -3.03
N SER A 138 -6.81 -11.82 -2.30
CA SER A 138 -7.61 -10.72 -2.85
C SER A 138 -6.76 -9.54 -3.34
N PHE A 139 -5.65 -9.22 -2.67
CA PHE A 139 -4.67 -8.23 -3.15
C PHE A 139 -3.93 -8.68 -4.41
N ILE A 140 -3.53 -9.97 -4.49
CA ILE A 140 -2.90 -10.54 -5.69
C ILE A 140 -3.87 -10.48 -6.89
N LYS A 141 -5.13 -10.89 -6.69
CA LYS A 141 -6.18 -10.81 -7.73
C LYS A 141 -6.37 -9.38 -8.23
N SER A 142 -6.47 -8.41 -7.32
CA SER A 142 -6.61 -6.99 -7.64
C SER A 142 -5.42 -6.45 -8.43
N SER A 143 -4.19 -6.82 -8.04
CA SER A 143 -2.98 -6.42 -8.75
C SER A 143 -2.91 -6.97 -10.17
N LYS A 144 -3.25 -8.25 -10.38
CA LYS A 144 -3.30 -8.89 -11.70
C LYS A 144 -4.37 -8.25 -12.60
N ALA A 145 -5.54 -7.92 -12.05
CA ALA A 145 -6.59 -7.22 -12.78
C ALA A 145 -6.14 -5.81 -13.23
N ALA A 146 -5.48 -5.07 -12.35
CA ALA A 146 -4.92 -3.76 -12.68
C ALA A 146 -3.85 -3.84 -13.79
N GLN A 147 -2.97 -4.85 -13.76
CA GLN A 147 -1.98 -5.09 -14.82
C GLN A 147 -2.64 -5.40 -16.17
N LYS A 148 -3.67 -6.27 -16.20
CA LYS A 148 -4.43 -6.55 -17.44
C LYS A 148 -5.10 -5.29 -17.99
N ASN A 149 -5.71 -4.47 -17.13
CA ASN A 149 -6.35 -3.23 -17.54
C ASN A 149 -5.35 -2.20 -18.08
N ASN A 150 -4.16 -2.09 -17.47
CA ASN A 150 -3.10 -1.22 -17.98
C ASN A 150 -2.53 -1.71 -19.32
N ALA A 151 -2.34 -3.03 -19.49
CA ALA A 151 -1.94 -3.61 -20.78
C ALA A 151 -3.00 -3.33 -21.86
N PHE A 152 -4.29 -3.43 -21.52
CA PHE A 152 -5.38 -3.11 -22.43
C PHE A 152 -5.50 -1.60 -22.72
N SER A 153 -5.27 -0.75 -21.72
CA SER A 153 -5.26 0.71 -21.85
C SER A 153 -4.10 1.20 -22.74
N ASN A 154 -2.90 0.65 -22.56
CA ASN A 154 -1.74 0.98 -23.40
C ASN A 154 -1.94 0.59 -24.87
N ASN A 155 -2.82 -0.39 -25.15
CA ASN A 155 -3.18 -0.80 -26.51
C ASN A 155 -4.37 -0.02 -27.10
N ARG A 156 -5.08 0.81 -26.33
CA ARG A 156 -6.12 1.69 -26.89
C ARG A 156 -5.47 2.92 -27.49
N LYS A 157 -5.58 3.06 -28.82
CA LYS A 157 -5.26 4.33 -29.48
C LYS A 157 -6.19 5.41 -28.92
N LYS A 158 -5.63 6.54 -28.47
CA LYS A 158 -6.38 7.62 -27.84
C LYS A 158 -7.31 8.25 -28.88
N VAL A 159 -8.62 8.19 -28.68
CA VAL A 159 -9.61 8.82 -29.58
C VAL A 159 -10.02 10.17 -28.99
N MET A 160 -9.94 11.24 -29.77
CA MET A 160 -10.46 12.57 -29.41
C MET A 160 -11.64 12.93 -30.33
N LEU A 161 -12.65 13.61 -29.80
CA LEU A 161 -13.70 14.19 -30.62
C LEU A 161 -13.20 15.48 -31.27
N SER A 162 -13.18 15.50 -32.60
CA SER A 162 -12.93 16.68 -33.44
C SER A 162 -14.27 17.25 -33.93
N GLN A 163 -14.24 18.47 -34.50
CA GLN A 163 -15.39 19.08 -35.17
C GLN A 163 -15.98 18.20 -36.28
N ASN A 164 -15.17 17.32 -36.87
CA ASN A 164 -15.58 16.39 -37.94
C ASN A 164 -15.83 14.95 -37.43
N GLY A 165 -15.96 14.75 -36.11
CA GLY A 165 -16.19 13.45 -35.48
C GLY A 165 -14.95 12.87 -34.77
N PRO A 166 -15.02 11.62 -34.29
CA PRO A 166 -13.95 11.00 -33.50
C PRO A 166 -12.70 10.72 -34.35
N VAL A 167 -11.55 11.20 -33.89
CA VAL A 167 -10.23 11.06 -34.53
C VAL A 167 -9.28 10.30 -33.62
N VAL A 168 -8.54 9.35 -34.20
CA VAL A 168 -7.52 8.58 -33.51
C VAL A 168 -6.21 9.37 -33.45
N VAL A 169 -5.74 9.70 -32.25
CA VAL A 169 -4.51 10.45 -32.03
C VAL A 169 -3.32 9.49 -31.93
N SER A 170 -2.34 9.69 -32.80
CA SER A 170 -1.03 9.05 -32.72
C SER A 170 0.02 10.02 -32.21
N LYS A 171 1.06 9.52 -31.52
CA LYS A 171 2.21 10.35 -31.12
C LYS A 171 2.95 10.81 -32.37
N TRP A 172 3.22 12.12 -32.46
CA TRP A 172 4.02 12.70 -33.53
C TRP A 172 5.42 12.09 -33.54
N GLN A 173 5.85 11.57 -34.69
CA GLN A 173 7.19 11.05 -34.90
C GLN A 173 7.93 11.98 -35.88
N PRO A 174 8.94 12.75 -35.44
CA PRO A 174 9.71 13.60 -36.33
C PRO A 174 10.43 12.75 -37.38
N ARG A 175 10.40 13.21 -38.64
CA ARG A 175 11.25 12.63 -39.68
C ARG A 175 12.71 12.92 -39.36
N LYS A 176 13.55 11.90 -39.41
CA LYS A 176 15.01 12.07 -39.35
C LYS A 176 15.45 12.78 -40.63
N ILE A 177 16.20 13.86 -40.46
CA ILE A 177 16.82 14.58 -41.57
C ILE A 177 18.21 13.97 -41.72
N ASP A 178 18.45 13.25 -42.81
CA ASP A 178 19.81 12.81 -43.15
C ASP A 178 20.61 14.00 -43.64
N ILE A 179 21.66 14.34 -42.90
CA ILE A 179 22.62 15.37 -43.27
C ILE A 179 23.60 14.70 -44.23
N GLN A 180 23.46 14.97 -45.54
CA GLN A 180 24.49 14.58 -46.50
C GLN A 180 25.75 15.44 -46.27
N SER A 181 26.89 14.75 -46.17
CA SER A 181 28.23 15.31 -45.94
C SER A 181 28.83 15.89 -47.22
#